data_AF-A0A0M3IRW6-F1
#
_entry.id   AF-A0A0M3IRW6-F1
#
_cell.length_a   1.000
_cell.length_b   1.000
_cell.length_c   1.000
_cell.angle_alpha   90.00
_cell.angle_beta   90.00
_cell.angle_gamma   90.00
#
_symmetry.space_group_name_H-M   'P 1'
#
loop_
_entity.id
_entity.type
_entity.pdbx_description
1 polymer ?
#
loop_
_entity_poly.entity_id
_entity_poly.type
_entity_poly.pdbx_seq_one_letter_code
_entity_poly.pdbx_strand_id
1 'polypeptide(L)'
;MAHYRYPKWAHTFENQLSLDFRTKETDALLLYTDDGGIQGNFYALTIAGGRLQVDFRLGDESNDLASQRAVVTMRVDDVLVSDNRWHRLILFQAWENVKLQLDDTVLFKILTQHSFVFGNLKTCSDVFIGGVPKDIHLLAAMSSPLKRHTKAFAGTVKNLVYRLYPQGVTSPQLLESVGMRQSDDDYCKPTIIAGRTEYFCKNDGICYSTNEGPKCDCSLSDYDGRRCEQVKIDAELSFFGQEWLGYDVSNNSAAVIRSRFENISFAFKTVHGRQVLFVGGDRMNYIHVTIDDGSLVATSKFDGTEKRLIRISNEYPSGRYDDDQWHKVAVTRTLTLV
;
A
#
# COMPACT_ATOMS: atom_id res chain seq x y z
N MET A 1 -7.60 7.51 24.18
CA MET A 1 -7.04 6.16 24.39
C MET A 1 -5.89 6.02 23.42
N ALA A 2 -4.78 5.40 23.85
CA ALA A 2 -3.59 5.30 23.02
C ALA A 2 -3.86 4.41 21.79
N HIS A 3 -3.57 4.87 20.58
CA HIS A 3 -3.74 4.10 19.35
C HIS A 3 -2.94 4.68 18.18
N TYR A 4 -2.70 3.83 17.17
CA TYR A 4 -2.23 4.19 15.84
C TYR A 4 -3.33 3.90 14.81
N ARG A 5 -3.45 4.79 13.82
CA ARG A 5 -4.40 4.67 12.72
C ARG A 5 -3.64 4.45 11.42
N TYR A 6 -4.01 3.40 10.69
CA TYR A 6 -3.45 3.05 9.39
C TYR A 6 -4.55 2.99 8.32
N PRO A 7 -4.21 3.07 7.02
CA PRO A 7 -5.17 3.07 5.93
C PRO A 7 -6.11 1.87 5.97
N LYS A 8 -7.33 2.10 5.51
CA LYS A 8 -8.39 1.09 5.43
C LYS A 8 -7.89 -0.20 4.78
N TRP A 9 -8.33 -1.31 5.35
CA TRP A 9 -8.04 -2.65 4.85
C TRP A 9 -9.33 -3.27 4.33
N ALA A 10 -9.32 -3.72 3.08
CA ALA A 10 -10.45 -4.38 2.42
C ALA A 10 -9.95 -5.54 1.57
N HIS A 11 -10.68 -6.66 1.59
CA HIS A 11 -10.38 -7.85 0.78
C HIS A 11 -11.64 -8.65 0.45
N THR A 12 -11.53 -9.49 -0.57
CA THR A 12 -12.63 -10.32 -1.08
C THR A 12 -12.38 -11.81 -0.89
N PHE A 13 -11.32 -12.36 -1.51
CA PHE A 13 -11.10 -13.83 -1.53
C PHE A 13 -9.80 -14.26 -0.86
N GLU A 14 -8.78 -13.40 -0.89
CA GLU A 14 -7.47 -13.70 -0.33
C GLU A 14 -6.95 -12.53 0.49
N ASN A 15 -6.43 -12.87 1.65
CA ASN A 15 -5.89 -11.92 2.58
C ASN A 15 -4.64 -12.46 3.29
N GLN A 16 -3.72 -11.55 3.53
CA GLN A 16 -2.59 -11.75 4.42
C GLN A 16 -2.43 -10.50 5.28
N LEU A 17 -2.41 -10.71 6.59
CA LEU A 17 -2.04 -9.73 7.60
C LEU A 17 -0.87 -10.29 8.40
N SER A 18 0.22 -9.54 8.53
CA SER A 18 1.30 -9.90 9.44
C SER A 18 1.81 -8.71 10.23
N LEU A 19 2.26 -8.98 11.45
CA LEU A 19 2.89 -8.01 12.32
C LEU A 19 3.76 -8.72 13.35
N ASP A 20 4.79 -8.02 13.81
CA ASP A 20 5.58 -8.45 14.96
C ASP A 20 5.23 -7.58 16.16
N PHE A 21 5.09 -8.18 17.34
CA PHE A 21 4.75 -7.44 18.55
C PHE A 21 5.48 -7.96 19.78
N ARG A 22 5.61 -7.10 20.79
CA ARG A 22 6.23 -7.39 22.08
C ARG A 22 5.46 -6.69 23.19
N THR A 23 5.08 -7.40 24.25
CA THR A 23 4.34 -6.83 25.37
C THR A 23 4.50 -7.63 26.67
N LYS A 24 4.17 -6.99 27.81
CA LYS A 24 3.95 -7.63 29.12
C LYS A 24 2.47 -7.71 29.50
N GLU A 25 1.59 -7.18 28.66
CA GLU A 25 0.17 -7.10 28.96
C GLU A 25 -0.49 -8.47 28.82
N THR A 26 -1.26 -8.86 29.83
CA THR A 26 -2.03 -10.11 29.80
C THR A 26 -3.37 -9.93 29.10
N ASP A 27 -3.89 -8.71 29.06
CA ASP A 27 -5.20 -8.40 28.51
C ASP A 27 -5.14 -7.07 27.74
N ALA A 28 -5.35 -7.11 26.42
CA ALA A 28 -5.20 -5.95 25.57
C ALA A 28 -5.86 -6.10 24.19
N LEU A 29 -6.28 -4.98 23.58
CA LEU A 29 -6.64 -4.89 22.18
C LEU A 29 -5.43 -4.48 21.34
N LEU A 30 -4.96 -5.41 20.50
CA LEU A 30 -3.80 -5.21 19.64
C LEU A 30 -4.19 -4.57 18.30
N LEU A 31 -5.20 -5.12 17.61
CA LEU A 31 -5.67 -4.63 16.32
C LEU A 31 -7.19 -4.67 16.25
N TYR A 32 -7.79 -3.64 15.65
CA TYR A 32 -9.20 -3.63 15.27
C TYR A 32 -9.41 -3.03 13.88
N THR A 33 -10.25 -3.67 13.08
CA THR A 33 -10.81 -3.09 11.85
C THR A 33 -12.22 -3.63 11.60
N ASP A 34 -13.01 -2.88 10.84
CA ASP A 34 -14.44 -3.08 10.63
C ASP A 34 -14.83 -2.69 9.21
N ASP A 35 -15.88 -3.30 8.68
CA ASP A 35 -16.46 -2.95 7.37
C ASP A 35 -17.30 -1.65 7.39
N GLY A 36 -17.38 -1.01 8.54
CA GLY A 36 -18.18 0.19 8.80
C GLY A 36 -19.54 -0.11 9.41
N GLY A 37 -19.74 -1.31 9.97
CA GLY A 37 -21.02 -1.78 10.49
C GLY A 37 -22.02 -2.15 9.39
N ILE A 38 -21.58 -2.33 8.15
CA ILE A 38 -22.46 -2.54 6.99
C ILE A 38 -22.97 -3.98 6.95
N GLN A 39 -22.08 -4.94 7.02
CA GLN A 39 -22.40 -6.37 7.06
C GLN A 39 -22.05 -6.99 8.41
N GLY A 40 -21.64 -6.18 9.39
CA GLY A 40 -21.25 -6.68 10.70
C GLY A 40 -19.88 -7.36 10.70
N ASN A 41 -19.06 -7.17 9.65
CA ASN A 41 -17.76 -7.80 9.50
C ASN A 41 -16.68 -7.02 10.23
N PHE A 42 -15.82 -7.73 10.94
CA PHE A 42 -14.71 -7.14 11.69
C PHE A 42 -13.57 -8.13 11.88
N TYR A 43 -12.39 -7.60 12.19
CA TYR A 43 -11.28 -8.34 12.77
C TYR A 43 -10.87 -7.68 14.08
N ALA A 44 -10.73 -8.47 15.13
CA ALA A 44 -10.22 -8.03 16.42
C ALA A 44 -9.13 -9.00 16.90
N LEU A 45 -7.90 -8.50 17.01
CA LEU A 45 -6.79 -9.24 17.61
C LEU A 45 -6.64 -8.76 19.05
N THR A 46 -6.80 -9.67 19.99
CA THR A 46 -6.73 -9.39 21.43
C THR A 46 -5.74 -10.33 22.10
N ILE A 47 -5.11 -9.82 23.15
CA ILE A 47 -4.41 -10.63 24.13
C ILE A 47 -5.38 -10.85 25.28
N ALA A 48 -5.59 -12.09 25.69
CA ALA A 48 -6.46 -12.45 26.79
C ALA A 48 -5.81 -13.54 27.64
N GLY A 49 -5.62 -13.29 28.94
CA GLY A 49 -4.84 -14.17 29.81
C GLY A 49 -3.42 -14.46 29.31
N GLY A 50 -2.78 -13.45 28.69
CA GLY A 50 -1.41 -13.53 28.17
C GLY A 50 -1.26 -14.30 26.85
N ARG A 51 -2.35 -14.68 26.19
CA ARG A 51 -2.34 -15.43 24.93
C ARG A 51 -3.08 -14.71 23.83
N LEU A 52 -2.70 -14.94 22.58
CA LEU A 52 -3.31 -14.31 21.42
C LEU A 52 -4.65 -14.96 21.06
N GLN A 53 -5.65 -14.12 20.81
CA GLN A 53 -6.96 -14.49 20.30
C GLN A 53 -7.34 -13.58 19.12
N VAL A 54 -7.88 -14.18 18.07
CA VAL A 54 -8.41 -13.50 16.89
C VAL A 54 -9.91 -13.78 16.81
N ASP A 55 -10.72 -12.73 16.88
CA ASP A 55 -12.16 -12.78 16.65
C ASP A 55 -12.49 -12.09 15.34
N PHE A 56 -13.27 -12.74 14.48
CA PHE A 56 -13.66 -12.15 13.20
C PHE A 56 -15.03 -12.61 12.70
N ARG A 57 -15.62 -11.81 11.82
CA ARG A 57 -16.80 -12.14 11.03
C ARG A 57 -16.57 -11.70 9.58
N LEU A 58 -17.00 -12.53 8.64
CA LEU A 58 -16.87 -12.33 7.20
C LEU A 58 -18.17 -12.66 6.47
N GLY A 59 -18.24 -12.28 5.20
CA GLY A 59 -19.34 -12.58 4.29
C GLY A 59 -20.42 -11.52 4.29
N ASP A 60 -21.41 -11.69 3.43
CA ASP A 60 -22.60 -10.86 3.31
C ASP A 60 -23.86 -11.67 3.66
N GLU A 61 -25.04 -11.06 3.50
CA GLU A 61 -26.34 -11.70 3.76
C GLU A 61 -26.83 -12.56 2.57
N SER A 62 -25.98 -12.87 1.58
CA SER A 62 -26.38 -13.72 0.45
C SER A 62 -26.41 -15.21 0.83
N ASN A 63 -27.61 -15.65 1.22
CA ASN A 63 -28.10 -17.03 1.42
C ASN A 63 -27.47 -17.87 2.55
N ASP A 64 -28.23 -17.92 3.64
CA ASP A 64 -28.03 -18.65 4.89
C ASP A 64 -28.18 -20.18 4.76
N LEU A 65 -27.13 -20.91 5.15
CA LEU A 65 -27.29 -22.21 5.83
C LEU A 65 -27.42 -22.04 7.35
N ALA A 66 -27.20 -20.82 7.87
CA ALA A 66 -27.28 -20.50 9.29
C ALA A 66 -27.89 -19.11 9.47
N SER A 67 -28.99 -19.03 10.21
CA SER A 67 -29.78 -17.81 10.45
C SER A 67 -29.05 -16.68 11.19
N GLN A 68 -27.80 -16.88 11.61
CA GLN A 68 -26.90 -15.84 12.13
C GLN A 68 -25.43 -16.17 11.80
N ARG A 69 -24.71 -15.23 11.18
CA ARG A 69 -23.26 -15.32 10.98
C ARG A 69 -22.53 -15.23 12.33
N ALA A 70 -22.08 -16.39 12.82
CA ALA A 70 -21.35 -16.48 14.09
C ALA A 70 -19.99 -15.77 14.01
N VAL A 71 -19.55 -15.22 15.14
CA VAL A 71 -18.17 -14.75 15.28
C VAL A 71 -17.26 -15.97 15.36
N VAL A 72 -16.23 -15.99 14.53
CA VAL A 72 -15.20 -17.03 14.54
C VAL A 72 -14.09 -16.58 15.48
N THR A 73 -13.80 -17.42 16.47
CA THR A 73 -12.70 -17.20 17.42
C THR A 73 -11.61 -18.24 17.20
N MET A 74 -10.38 -17.76 17.02
CA MET A 74 -9.16 -18.58 16.95
C MET A 74 -8.21 -18.12 18.05
N ARG A 75 -7.91 -18.98 19.01
CA ARG A 75 -7.04 -18.68 20.15
C ARG A 75 -5.84 -19.62 20.16
N VAL A 76 -4.64 -19.05 20.28
CA VAL A 76 -3.38 -19.82 20.36
C VAL A 76 -3.05 -20.08 21.81
N ASP A 77 -3.35 -21.27 22.31
CA ASP A 77 -3.19 -21.61 23.73
C ASP A 77 -1.78 -22.05 24.12
N ASP A 78 -0.92 -22.43 23.17
CA ASP A 78 0.43 -22.95 23.49
C ASP A 78 1.48 -21.84 23.67
N VAL A 79 1.21 -20.63 23.20
CA VAL A 79 2.17 -19.51 23.22
C VAL A 79 1.71 -18.45 24.22
N LEU A 80 2.59 -18.12 25.16
CA LEU A 80 2.41 -16.98 26.07
C LEU A 80 3.11 -15.77 25.45
N VAL A 81 2.33 -14.73 25.11
CA VAL A 81 2.82 -13.53 24.41
C VAL A 81 3.10 -12.34 25.34
N SER A 82 2.75 -12.48 26.61
CA SER A 82 2.98 -11.48 27.67
C SER A 82 4.34 -11.62 28.34
N ASP A 83 5.31 -12.24 27.67
CA ASP A 83 6.65 -12.55 28.18
C ASP A 83 7.71 -11.48 27.84
N ASN A 84 7.28 -10.39 27.18
CA ASN A 84 8.12 -9.31 26.68
C ASN A 84 9.18 -9.74 25.65
N ARG A 85 8.94 -10.83 24.91
CA ARG A 85 9.72 -11.21 23.72
C ARG A 85 8.99 -10.81 22.45
N TRP A 86 9.73 -10.84 21.34
CA TRP A 86 9.14 -10.59 20.03
C TRP A 86 8.39 -11.83 19.57
N HIS A 87 7.13 -11.64 19.18
CA HIS A 87 6.29 -12.65 18.57
C HIS A 87 5.90 -12.21 17.17
N ARG A 88 5.87 -13.15 16.23
CA ARG A 88 5.46 -12.91 14.85
C ARG A 88 4.10 -13.52 14.60
N LEU A 89 3.16 -12.68 14.19
CA LEU A 89 1.81 -13.07 13.83
C LEU A 89 1.63 -13.02 12.30
N ILE A 90 1.04 -14.08 11.74
CA ILE A 90 0.59 -14.14 10.35
C ILE A 90 -0.83 -14.71 10.33
N LEU A 91 -1.79 -13.90 9.88
CA LEU A 91 -3.14 -14.33 9.55
C LEU A 91 -3.25 -14.41 8.03
N PHE A 92 -3.51 -15.60 7.52
CA PHE A 92 -3.76 -15.85 6.11
C PHE A 92 -5.17 -16.38 5.93
N GLN A 93 -5.88 -15.85 4.94
CA GLN A 93 -7.18 -16.36 4.53
C GLN A 93 -7.17 -16.54 3.02
N ALA A 94 -7.61 -17.71 2.55
CA ALA A 94 -7.94 -17.97 1.17
C ALA A 94 -9.29 -18.70 1.13
N TRP A 95 -10.32 -18.01 0.66
CA TRP A 95 -11.70 -18.52 0.63
C TRP A 95 -12.16 -18.99 2.02
N GLU A 96 -12.56 -20.24 2.16
CA GLU A 96 -12.94 -20.88 3.42
C GLU A 96 -11.76 -21.19 4.35
N ASN A 97 -10.53 -21.18 3.84
CA ASN A 97 -9.36 -21.61 4.59
C ASN A 97 -8.73 -20.43 5.32
N VAL A 98 -8.78 -20.46 6.66
CA VAL A 98 -8.13 -19.49 7.54
C VAL A 98 -6.99 -20.16 8.28
N LYS A 99 -5.79 -19.60 8.15
CA LYS A 99 -4.58 -20.01 8.85
C LYS A 99 -4.12 -18.88 9.77
N LEU A 100 -3.99 -19.18 11.05
CA LEU A 100 -3.39 -18.30 12.05
C LEU A 100 -2.06 -18.90 12.48
N GLN A 101 -0.97 -18.20 12.23
CA GLN A 101 0.36 -18.59 12.66
C GLN A 101 0.89 -17.58 13.68
N LEU A 102 1.32 -18.07 14.83
CA LEU A 102 1.99 -17.31 15.87
C LEU A 102 3.30 -18.01 16.18
N ASP A 103 4.40 -17.35 15.83
CA ASP A 103 5.74 -17.94 15.84
C ASP A 103 5.76 -19.25 15.02
N ASP A 104 6.06 -20.37 15.67
CA ASP A 104 6.08 -21.71 15.08
C ASP A 104 4.73 -22.45 15.22
N THR A 105 3.78 -21.92 16.00
CA THR A 105 2.48 -22.53 16.23
C THR A 105 1.49 -22.11 15.14
N VAL A 106 0.79 -23.09 14.57
CA VAL A 106 -0.17 -22.88 13.48
C VAL A 106 -1.53 -23.45 13.85
N LEU A 107 -2.58 -22.65 13.66
CA LEU A 107 -3.97 -23.05 13.74
C LEU A 107 -4.64 -22.92 12.37
N PHE A 108 -5.52 -23.87 12.07
CA PHE A 108 -6.34 -23.86 10.86
C PHE A 108 -7.82 -23.86 11.22
N LYS A 109 -8.61 -23.11 10.45
CA LYS A 109 -10.07 -23.09 10.54
C LYS A 109 -10.65 -23.09 9.13
N ILE A 110 -11.59 -23.99 8.88
CA ILE A 110 -12.39 -24.01 7.66
C ILE A 110 -13.73 -23.35 7.97
N LEU A 111 -14.11 -22.35 7.17
CA LEU A 111 -15.35 -21.60 7.31
C LEU A 111 -16.46 -22.24 6.48
N THR A 112 -17.64 -22.42 7.08
CA THR A 112 -18.82 -22.98 6.41
C THR A 112 -19.78 -21.86 6.03
N GLN A 113 -19.52 -21.19 4.91
CA GLN A 113 -20.34 -20.08 4.37
C GLN A 113 -20.09 -19.88 2.87
N HIS A 114 -20.97 -19.13 2.20
CA HIS A 114 -20.88 -18.86 0.76
C HIS A 114 -20.11 -17.60 0.39
N SER A 115 -20.07 -16.61 1.30
CA SER A 115 -19.38 -15.33 1.09
C SER A 115 -18.21 -15.19 2.07
N PHE A 116 -17.08 -14.73 1.56
CA PHE A 116 -15.82 -14.53 2.30
C PHE A 116 -15.33 -13.08 2.27
N VAL A 117 -16.16 -12.20 1.72
CA VAL A 117 -15.87 -10.78 1.55
C VAL A 117 -15.82 -10.12 2.92
N PHE A 118 -14.81 -9.28 3.16
CA PHE A 118 -14.75 -8.45 4.35
C PHE A 118 -15.53 -7.15 4.17
N GLY A 119 -15.27 -6.43 3.08
CA GLY A 119 -15.91 -5.15 2.81
C GLY A 119 -15.29 -4.39 1.64
N ASN A 120 -15.61 -3.10 1.54
CA ASN A 120 -15.13 -2.19 0.50
C ASN A 120 -14.43 -0.98 1.15
N LEU A 121 -13.33 -0.49 0.56
CA LEU A 121 -12.60 0.72 1.00
C LEU A 121 -13.50 1.95 1.23
N LYS A 122 -14.63 2.04 0.53
CA LYS A 122 -15.61 3.13 0.77
C LYS A 122 -16.20 3.07 2.17
N THR A 123 -16.53 1.88 2.65
CA THR A 123 -17.26 1.67 3.92
C THR A 123 -16.34 1.25 5.06
N CYS A 124 -15.28 0.49 4.77
CA CYS A 124 -14.33 0.02 5.77
C CYS A 124 -13.82 1.18 6.63
N SER A 125 -13.68 0.89 7.91
CA SER A 125 -12.96 1.74 8.86
C SER A 125 -11.45 1.67 8.61
N ASP A 126 -10.73 2.62 9.20
CA ASP A 126 -9.28 2.56 9.28
C ASP A 126 -8.83 1.36 10.13
N VAL A 127 -7.58 0.94 9.96
CA VAL A 127 -7.00 -0.11 10.80
C VAL A 127 -6.43 0.53 12.05
N PHE A 128 -6.92 0.12 13.21
CA PHE A 128 -6.49 0.62 14.51
C PHE A 128 -5.55 -0.36 15.19
N ILE A 129 -4.37 0.10 15.61
CA ILE A 129 -3.41 -0.67 16.41
C ILE A 129 -3.30 -0.03 17.79
N GLY A 130 -3.24 -0.84 18.85
CA GLY A 130 -3.04 -0.32 20.21
C GLY A 130 -4.33 -0.01 20.97
N GLY A 131 -5.45 0.20 20.26
CA GLY A 131 -6.74 0.57 20.84
C GLY A 131 -7.62 1.25 19.80
N VAL A 132 -8.88 1.54 20.16
CA VAL A 132 -9.83 2.25 19.29
C VAL A 132 -10.20 3.60 19.92
N PRO A 133 -10.37 4.68 19.13
CA PRO A 133 -10.82 5.96 19.66
C PRO A 133 -12.16 5.83 20.41
N LYS A 134 -12.34 6.65 21.46
CA LYS A 134 -13.57 6.67 22.25
C LYS A 134 -14.67 7.57 21.67
N ASP A 135 -14.50 8.09 20.45
CA ASP A 135 -15.48 8.97 19.80
C ASP A 135 -16.82 8.25 19.58
N ILE A 136 -17.91 8.85 20.09
CA ILE A 136 -19.27 8.34 20.00
C ILE A 136 -19.68 8.09 18.54
N HIS A 137 -19.20 8.89 17.59
CA HIS A 137 -19.53 8.73 16.17
C HIS A 137 -19.05 7.40 15.58
N LEU A 138 -17.95 6.84 16.11
CA LEU A 138 -17.44 5.55 15.68
C LEU A 138 -18.24 4.36 16.25
N LEU A 139 -19.06 4.55 17.29
CA LEU A 139 -19.81 3.44 17.91
C LEU A 139 -20.83 2.83 16.94
N ALA A 140 -21.50 3.67 16.14
CA ALA A 140 -22.51 3.23 15.19
C ALA A 140 -21.93 2.41 14.02
N ALA A 141 -20.63 2.56 13.75
CA ALA A 141 -19.91 1.88 12.67
C ALA A 141 -19.09 0.68 13.16
N MET A 142 -19.17 0.30 14.45
CA MET A 142 -18.47 -0.85 15.01
C MET A 142 -19.40 -2.05 15.09
N SER A 143 -19.04 -3.11 14.39
CA SER A 143 -19.66 -4.42 14.44
C SER A 143 -19.42 -5.15 15.77
N SER A 144 -18.37 -4.78 16.51
CA SER A 144 -18.10 -5.25 17.88
C SER A 144 -17.78 -4.09 18.85
N PRO A 145 -18.78 -3.31 19.28
CA PRO A 145 -18.58 -2.10 20.10
C PRO A 145 -17.87 -2.37 21.43
N LEU A 146 -18.05 -3.55 22.01
CA LEU A 146 -17.44 -3.93 23.29
C LEU A 146 -15.90 -3.95 23.24
N LYS A 147 -15.30 -4.19 22.06
CA LYS A 147 -13.84 -4.19 21.90
C LYS A 147 -13.21 -2.83 22.23
N ARG A 148 -13.96 -1.73 22.10
CA ARG A 148 -13.51 -0.39 22.52
C ARG A 148 -13.22 -0.29 24.01
N HIS A 149 -13.88 -1.09 24.83
CA HIS A 149 -13.70 -1.10 26.28
C HIS A 149 -12.58 -2.05 26.73
N THR A 150 -12.04 -2.86 25.83
CA THR A 150 -10.84 -3.66 26.10
C THR A 150 -9.66 -2.73 26.36
N LYS A 151 -8.79 -3.11 27.30
CA LYS A 151 -7.58 -2.35 27.64
C LYS A 151 -6.74 -2.09 26.38
N ALA A 152 -6.20 -0.88 26.25
CA ALA A 152 -5.31 -0.54 25.15
C ALA A 152 -4.03 -1.37 25.26
N PHE A 153 -3.53 -1.86 24.12
CA PHE A 153 -2.25 -2.57 24.09
C PHE A 153 -1.11 -1.63 24.46
N ALA A 154 -0.33 -2.06 25.46
CA ALA A 154 0.90 -1.41 25.87
C ALA A 154 2.08 -2.31 25.48
N GLY A 155 2.83 -1.89 24.48
CA GLY A 155 3.94 -2.68 23.94
C GLY A 155 4.51 -2.04 22.68
N THR A 156 5.31 -2.81 21.96
CA THR A 156 5.90 -2.39 20.68
C THR A 156 5.32 -3.24 19.55
N VAL A 157 5.03 -2.62 18.41
CA VAL A 157 4.59 -3.28 17.17
C VAL A 157 5.49 -2.82 16.04
N LYS A 158 5.88 -3.74 15.14
CA LYS A 158 6.63 -3.44 13.91
C LYS A 158 6.25 -4.40 12.80
N ASN A 159 6.78 -4.17 11.60
CA ASN A 159 6.60 -5.05 10.45
C ASN A 159 5.12 -5.31 10.13
N LEU A 160 4.25 -4.30 10.35
CA LEU A 160 2.85 -4.38 9.95
C LEU A 160 2.80 -4.43 8.42
N VAL A 161 2.15 -5.46 7.90
CA VAL A 161 1.98 -5.70 6.47
C VAL A 161 0.57 -6.23 6.24
N TYR A 162 -0.16 -5.59 5.34
CA TYR A 162 -1.43 -6.09 4.83
C TYR A 162 -1.67 -5.58 3.41
N ARG A 163 -2.74 -6.06 2.79
CA ARG A 163 -3.09 -5.65 1.42
C ARG A 163 -3.66 -4.23 1.40
N LEU A 164 -2.98 -3.34 0.68
CA LEU A 164 -3.46 -2.02 0.31
C LEU A 164 -3.91 -1.99 -1.15
N TYR A 165 -4.84 -1.09 -1.46
CA TYR A 165 -5.24 -0.83 -2.84
C TYR A 165 -4.70 0.53 -3.29
N PRO A 166 -4.05 0.61 -4.48
CA PRO A 166 -3.78 -0.47 -5.43
C PRO A 166 -2.47 -1.26 -5.18
N GLN A 167 -1.72 -0.97 -4.11
CA GLN A 167 -0.32 -1.36 -3.93
C GLN A 167 -0.07 -2.87 -3.68
N GLY A 168 -1.11 -3.65 -3.34
CA GLY A 168 -0.96 -5.05 -2.97
C GLY A 168 -0.49 -5.22 -1.52
N VAL A 169 0.14 -6.36 -1.22
CA VAL A 169 0.63 -6.67 0.14
C VAL A 169 1.89 -5.85 0.40
N THR A 170 1.80 -4.86 1.28
CA THR A 170 2.89 -3.93 1.60
C THR A 170 2.78 -3.40 3.03
N SER A 171 3.80 -2.66 3.49
CA SER A 171 3.74 -1.98 4.78
C SER A 171 2.98 -0.66 4.66
N PRO A 172 1.97 -0.42 5.50
CA PRO A 172 1.15 0.78 5.45
C PRO A 172 1.86 1.99 6.05
N GLN A 173 1.57 3.17 5.50
CA GLN A 173 1.98 4.45 6.08
C GLN A 173 1.10 4.80 7.29
N LEU A 174 1.70 5.28 8.37
CA LEU A 174 0.96 5.71 9.55
C LEU A 174 0.14 6.98 9.24
N LEU A 175 -1.17 6.97 9.53
CA LEU A 175 -2.03 8.14 9.32
C LEU A 175 -2.09 9.04 10.56
N GLU A 176 -2.19 8.45 11.74
CA GLU A 176 -2.35 9.19 13.00
C GLU A 176 -1.84 8.38 14.19
N SER A 177 -1.28 9.05 15.20
CA SER A 177 -0.94 8.46 16.49
C SER A 177 -1.42 9.33 17.64
N VAL A 178 -2.14 8.76 18.60
CA VAL A 178 -2.69 9.49 19.77
C VAL A 178 -2.25 8.81 21.06
N GLY A 179 -1.80 9.60 22.05
CA GLY A 179 -1.59 9.13 23.43
C GLY A 179 -0.53 8.04 23.65
N MET A 180 0.33 7.80 22.65
CA MET A 180 1.44 6.84 22.73
C MET A 180 2.73 7.53 23.16
N ARG A 181 3.49 6.87 24.03
CA ARG A 181 4.94 7.12 24.14
C ARG A 181 5.57 6.44 22.94
N GLN A 182 5.81 7.20 21.88
CA GLN A 182 6.64 6.73 20.76
C GLN A 182 7.97 6.28 21.37
N SER A 183 8.44 5.07 21.03
CA SER A 183 9.75 4.61 21.49
C SER A 183 10.82 5.62 21.09
N ASP A 184 11.85 5.77 21.91
CA ASP A 184 13.03 6.59 21.62
C ASP A 184 13.76 6.15 20.31
N ASP A 185 13.35 5.02 19.72
CA ASP A 185 13.85 4.44 18.46
C ASP A 185 13.13 4.92 17.17
N ASP A 186 12.27 5.95 17.22
CA ASP A 186 11.76 6.56 15.99
C ASP A 186 12.76 7.56 15.41
N TYR A 187 13.75 7.01 14.69
CA TYR A 187 14.85 7.75 14.08
C TYR A 187 14.44 8.76 13.00
N CYS A 188 13.20 8.68 12.49
CA CYS A 188 12.68 9.60 11.47
C CYS A 188 12.07 10.88 12.04
N LYS A 189 12.00 11.01 13.37
CA LYS A 189 11.54 12.26 13.97
C LYS A 189 12.50 13.41 13.69
N PRO A 190 11.97 14.62 13.47
CA PRO A 190 12.81 15.79 13.40
C PRO A 190 13.51 16.01 14.74
N THR A 191 14.82 16.18 14.69
CA THR A 191 15.62 16.54 15.86
C THR A 191 15.68 18.06 15.95
N ILE A 192 15.44 18.62 17.13
CA ILE A 192 15.63 20.05 17.38
C ILE A 192 17.08 20.27 17.80
N ILE A 193 17.89 20.86 16.93
CA ILE A 193 19.27 21.24 17.25
C ILE A 193 19.36 22.76 17.16
N ALA A 194 19.72 23.40 18.29
CA ALA A 194 19.88 24.85 18.38
C ALA A 194 18.66 25.65 17.84
N GLY A 195 17.45 25.19 18.13
CA GLY A 195 16.20 25.84 17.71
C GLY A 195 15.81 25.63 16.24
N ARG A 196 16.52 24.79 15.49
CA ARG A 196 16.16 24.39 14.13
C ARG A 196 15.66 22.95 14.10
N THR A 197 14.53 22.76 13.43
CA THR A 197 13.93 21.45 13.15
C THR A 197 14.70 20.78 12.02
N GLU A 198 15.38 19.68 12.31
CA GLU A 198 16.18 18.95 11.32
C GLU A 198 15.64 17.53 11.09
N TYR A 199 15.25 17.25 9.84
CA TYR A 199 14.83 15.92 9.40
C TYR A 199 16.02 15.07 8.94
N PHE A 200 15.94 13.74 9.16
CA PHE A 200 16.95 12.82 8.66
C PHE A 200 16.99 12.82 7.13
N CYS A 201 15.89 12.56 6.44
CA CYS A 201 15.81 12.73 4.99
C CYS A 201 15.68 14.21 4.61
N LYS A 202 16.39 14.64 3.58
CA LYS A 202 16.36 15.99 2.99
C LYS A 202 15.49 15.97 1.74
N ASN A 203 15.20 17.16 1.21
CA ASN A 203 14.59 17.37 -0.11
C ASN A 203 13.36 16.49 -0.38
N ASP A 204 12.43 16.46 0.59
CA ASP A 204 11.18 15.71 0.57
C ASP A 204 11.33 14.18 0.40
N GLY A 205 12.50 13.64 0.71
CA GLY A 205 12.74 12.20 0.80
C GLY A 205 11.89 11.54 1.88
N ILE A 206 11.31 10.37 1.56
CA ILE A 206 10.44 9.63 2.48
C ILE A 206 11.33 8.87 3.48
N CYS A 207 11.16 9.15 4.78
CA CYS A 207 11.94 8.51 5.84
C CYS A 207 11.27 7.24 6.37
N TYR A 208 12.06 6.18 6.54
CA TYR A 208 11.67 4.94 7.21
C TYR A 208 12.67 4.54 8.30
N SER A 209 12.14 4.30 9.51
CA SER A 209 12.93 3.82 10.65
C SER A 209 13.17 2.31 10.51
N THR A 210 14.44 1.87 10.51
CA THR A 210 14.84 0.45 10.42
C THR A 210 15.65 0.02 11.65
N ASN A 211 15.90 -1.28 11.80
CA ASN A 211 16.75 -1.80 12.88
C ASN A 211 18.21 -1.28 12.81
N GLU A 212 18.65 -0.78 11.64
CA GLU A 212 19.99 -0.22 11.41
C GLU A 212 20.01 1.32 11.50
N GLY A 213 18.89 1.92 11.95
CA GLY A 213 18.68 3.37 11.96
C GLY A 213 17.77 3.85 10.81
N PRO A 214 17.69 5.17 10.59
CA PRO A 214 16.81 5.74 9.58
C PRO A 214 17.39 5.56 8.17
N LYS A 215 16.52 5.35 7.20
CA LYS A 215 16.84 5.26 5.78
C LYS A 215 15.85 6.11 4.98
N CYS A 216 16.25 6.54 3.78
CA CYS A 216 15.49 7.45 2.94
C CYS A 216 15.16 6.83 1.59
N ASP A 217 13.96 7.08 1.09
CA ASP A 217 13.54 6.78 -0.26
C ASP A 217 13.46 8.09 -1.03
N CYS A 218 14.37 8.23 -2.00
CA CYS A 218 14.52 9.41 -2.84
C CYS A 218 13.95 9.16 -4.26
N SER A 219 13.27 8.05 -4.50
CA SER A 219 12.78 7.67 -5.83
C SER A 219 11.86 8.72 -6.46
N LEU A 220 11.05 9.39 -5.64
CA LEU A 220 10.08 10.41 -6.04
C LEU A 220 10.61 11.85 -5.98
N SER A 221 11.86 12.07 -5.55
CA SER A 221 12.49 13.39 -5.54
C SER A 221 13.50 13.53 -6.67
N ASP A 222 13.89 14.76 -7.00
CA ASP A 222 15.00 15.04 -7.93
C ASP A 222 16.38 14.85 -7.28
N TYR A 223 16.42 14.12 -6.16
CA TYR A 223 17.60 13.93 -5.33
C TYR A 223 17.86 12.45 -5.07
N ASP A 224 19.11 12.12 -4.77
CA ASP A 224 19.61 10.79 -4.44
C ASP A 224 20.62 10.89 -3.28
N GLY A 225 21.25 9.77 -2.92
CA GLY A 225 22.13 9.67 -1.78
C GLY A 225 21.39 9.18 -0.53
N ARG A 226 22.15 8.91 0.54
CA ARG A 226 21.64 8.19 1.73
C ARG A 226 20.52 8.95 2.45
N ARG A 227 20.54 10.28 2.36
CA ARG A 227 19.59 11.22 2.97
C ARG A 227 18.88 12.07 1.91
N CYS A 228 18.91 11.68 0.63
CA CYS A 228 18.40 12.47 -0.50
C CYS A 228 19.06 13.84 -0.61
N GLU A 229 20.34 13.93 -0.27
CA GLU A 229 21.11 15.17 -0.19
C GLU A 229 21.81 15.55 -1.51
N GLN A 230 21.93 14.60 -2.44
CA GLN A 230 22.63 14.78 -3.71
C GLN A 230 21.61 15.06 -4.79
N VAL A 231 21.85 16.03 -5.68
CA VAL A 231 20.97 16.23 -6.84
C VAL A 231 21.12 15.01 -7.75
N LYS A 232 20.00 14.42 -8.21
CA LYS A 232 20.05 13.41 -9.26
C LYS A 232 20.68 14.06 -10.48
N ILE A 233 21.81 13.53 -10.90
CA ILE A 233 22.36 13.88 -12.19
C ILE A 233 21.47 13.15 -13.18
N ASP A 234 20.54 13.88 -13.81
CA ASP A 234 19.78 13.36 -14.92
C ASP A 234 20.78 12.79 -15.92
N ALA A 235 20.67 11.48 -16.19
CA ALA A 235 21.49 10.84 -17.21
C ALA A 235 21.02 11.40 -18.55
N GLU A 236 21.61 12.52 -18.98
CA GLU A 236 21.42 13.07 -20.32
C GLU A 236 22.01 12.07 -21.30
N LEU A 237 21.13 11.39 -22.03
CA LEU A 237 21.50 10.49 -23.11
C LEU A 237 21.37 11.25 -24.41
N SER A 238 22.47 11.34 -25.16
CA SER A 238 22.46 11.89 -26.52
C SER A 238 22.29 10.76 -27.52
N PHE A 239 21.32 10.91 -28.43
CA PHE A 239 21.05 9.96 -29.51
C PHE A 239 21.32 10.63 -30.85
N PHE A 240 22.09 9.98 -31.74
CA PHE A 240 22.42 10.48 -33.08
C PHE A 240 21.58 9.82 -34.20
N GLY A 241 20.50 9.12 -33.85
CA GLY A 241 19.46 8.65 -34.77
C GLY A 241 19.47 7.15 -35.08
N GLN A 242 20.53 6.40 -34.75
CA GLN A 242 20.58 4.94 -34.90
C GLN A 242 20.71 4.19 -33.56
N GLU A 243 20.68 4.93 -32.47
CA GLU A 243 20.83 4.41 -31.11
C GLU A 243 19.45 4.28 -30.47
N TRP A 244 19.29 3.27 -29.63
CA TRP A 244 18.11 3.07 -28.81
C TRP A 244 18.54 2.53 -27.45
N LEU A 245 17.79 2.92 -26.42
CA LEU A 245 17.92 2.36 -25.09
C LEU A 245 16.60 1.70 -24.73
N GLY A 246 16.65 0.44 -24.30
CA GLY A 246 15.45 -0.30 -23.92
C GLY A 246 15.78 -1.58 -23.19
N TYR A 247 14.78 -2.11 -22.50
CA TYR A 247 14.84 -3.39 -21.81
C TYR A 247 14.02 -4.41 -22.59
N ASP A 248 14.68 -5.41 -23.18
CA ASP A 248 13.98 -6.52 -23.82
C ASP A 248 13.64 -7.59 -22.79
N VAL A 249 12.36 -7.68 -22.45
CA VAL A 249 11.81 -8.66 -21.51
C VAL A 249 11.07 -9.80 -22.20
N SER A 250 11.13 -9.89 -23.54
CA SER A 250 10.37 -10.87 -24.33
C SER A 250 10.70 -12.33 -23.98
N ASN A 251 11.96 -12.61 -23.67
CA ASN A 251 12.44 -13.95 -23.29
C ASN A 251 12.24 -14.29 -21.81
N ASN A 252 11.72 -13.36 -21.00
CA ASN A 252 11.50 -13.57 -19.58
C ASN A 252 10.02 -13.37 -19.24
N SER A 253 9.26 -14.48 -19.25
CA SER A 253 7.83 -14.48 -18.93
C SER A 253 7.51 -13.94 -17.53
N ALA A 254 8.45 -13.99 -16.59
CA ALA A 254 8.32 -13.39 -15.26
C ALA A 254 8.53 -11.86 -15.24
N ALA A 255 9.13 -11.29 -16.29
CA ALA A 255 9.36 -9.85 -16.46
C ALA A 255 8.30 -9.18 -17.36
N VAL A 256 7.29 -9.93 -17.83
CA VAL A 256 6.18 -9.35 -18.60
C VAL A 256 5.34 -8.46 -17.69
N ILE A 257 5.44 -7.16 -17.89
CA ILE A 257 4.72 -6.15 -17.11
C ILE A 257 3.26 -6.12 -17.59
N ARG A 258 2.34 -6.71 -16.80
CA ARG A 258 0.90 -6.61 -17.00
C ARG A 258 0.30 -5.60 -16.03
N SER A 259 0.14 -4.36 -16.49
CA SER A 259 -0.46 -3.30 -15.69
C SER A 259 -1.78 -2.79 -16.28
N ARG A 260 -2.75 -2.48 -15.41
CA ARG A 260 -3.96 -1.74 -15.77
C ARG A 260 -3.75 -0.22 -15.74
N PHE A 261 -2.61 0.22 -15.22
CA PHE A 261 -2.25 1.61 -15.05
C PHE A 261 -0.77 1.81 -15.33
N GLU A 262 -0.44 2.73 -16.23
CA GLU A 262 0.93 3.11 -16.54
C GLU A 262 1.07 4.62 -16.39
N ASN A 263 2.16 5.03 -15.75
CA ASN A 263 2.57 6.43 -15.64
C ASN A 263 4.00 6.52 -16.15
N ILE A 264 4.18 7.18 -17.29
CA ILE A 264 5.46 7.31 -17.99
C ILE A 264 5.81 8.79 -18.04
N SER A 265 6.97 9.17 -17.53
CA SER A 265 7.46 10.54 -17.62
C SER A 265 8.91 10.59 -18.08
N PHE A 266 9.20 11.46 -19.04
CA PHE A 266 10.56 11.73 -19.50
C PHE A 266 10.67 13.16 -20.04
N ALA A 267 11.91 13.66 -20.15
CA ALA A 267 12.21 14.92 -20.82
C ALA A 267 12.94 14.64 -22.14
N PHE A 268 12.74 15.50 -23.12
CA PHE A 268 13.44 15.43 -24.40
C PHE A 268 13.73 16.81 -24.96
N LYS A 269 14.70 16.87 -25.87
CA LYS A 269 15.06 18.05 -26.66
C LYS A 269 15.45 17.57 -28.06
N THR A 270 14.93 18.21 -29.10
CA THR A 270 15.21 17.81 -30.49
C THR A 270 14.93 18.93 -31.48
N VAL A 271 15.54 18.81 -32.66
CA VAL A 271 15.29 19.63 -33.86
C VAL A 271 14.57 18.83 -34.97
N HIS A 272 14.29 17.54 -34.74
CA HIS A 272 13.68 16.68 -35.74
C HIS A 272 12.16 16.62 -35.59
N GLY A 273 11.44 17.13 -36.60
CA GLY A 273 9.98 17.15 -36.63
C GLY A 273 9.29 15.81 -36.82
N ARG A 274 10.02 14.70 -37.00
CA ARG A 274 9.45 13.34 -37.06
C ARG A 274 10.38 12.32 -36.43
N GLN A 275 10.01 11.79 -35.27
CA GLN A 275 10.81 10.79 -34.54
C GLN A 275 9.99 10.00 -33.53
N VAL A 276 10.54 8.86 -33.10
CA VAL A 276 10.03 8.08 -31.97
C VAL A 276 10.77 8.49 -30.70
N LEU A 277 10.03 8.75 -29.62
CA LEU A 277 10.59 9.10 -28.31
C LEU A 277 10.49 7.94 -27.33
N PHE A 278 9.38 7.20 -27.35
CA PHE A 278 9.13 6.10 -26.43
C PHE A 278 8.28 5.01 -27.08
N VAL A 279 8.61 3.75 -26.82
CA VAL A 279 7.83 2.57 -27.19
C VAL A 279 7.76 1.65 -25.98
N GLY A 280 6.56 1.30 -25.56
CA GLY A 280 6.33 0.30 -24.53
C GLY A 280 5.25 -0.70 -24.96
N GLY A 281 5.47 -1.98 -24.64
CA GLY A 281 4.52 -3.06 -24.90
C GLY A 281 4.89 -3.97 -26.07
N ASP A 282 3.91 -4.69 -26.59
CA ASP A 282 4.04 -5.69 -27.65
C ASP A 282 3.18 -5.36 -28.88
N ARG A 283 3.06 -6.29 -29.84
CA ARG A 283 2.29 -6.06 -31.08
C ARG A 283 0.79 -5.85 -30.87
N MET A 284 0.24 -6.37 -29.78
CA MET A 284 -1.20 -6.34 -29.49
C MET A 284 -1.54 -5.25 -28.47
N ASN A 285 -0.63 -4.95 -27.54
CA ASN A 285 -0.78 -3.99 -26.46
C ASN A 285 0.41 -3.05 -26.41
N TYR A 286 0.28 -1.83 -26.93
CA TYR A 286 1.39 -0.88 -26.97
C TYR A 286 1.00 0.55 -26.67
N ILE A 287 1.99 1.32 -26.25
CA ILE A 287 1.95 2.77 -26.13
C ILE A 287 3.20 3.37 -26.78
N HIS A 288 3.00 4.28 -27.73
CA HIS A 288 4.08 5.00 -28.40
C HIS A 288 3.93 6.50 -28.16
N VAL A 289 5.05 7.18 -27.92
CA VAL A 289 5.13 8.64 -27.93
C VAL A 289 6.06 9.04 -29.06
N THR A 290 5.56 9.86 -29.98
CA THR A 290 6.28 10.28 -31.19
C THR A 290 6.13 11.78 -31.40
N ILE A 291 7.08 12.38 -32.11
CA ILE A 291 6.87 13.67 -32.76
C ILE A 291 6.46 13.40 -34.20
N ASP A 292 5.38 14.03 -34.65
CA ASP A 292 4.90 13.98 -36.02
C ASP A 292 4.57 15.38 -36.51
N ASP A 293 5.32 15.86 -37.48
CA ASP A 293 5.31 17.25 -37.96
C ASP A 293 5.40 18.28 -36.82
N GLY A 294 6.41 18.09 -35.96
CA GLY A 294 6.66 18.97 -34.81
C GLY A 294 5.60 18.89 -33.71
N SER A 295 4.54 18.09 -33.84
CA SER A 295 3.53 17.90 -32.81
C SER A 295 3.79 16.63 -32.01
N LEU A 296 3.59 16.67 -30.69
CA LEU A 296 3.68 15.48 -29.85
C LEU A 296 2.43 14.62 -30.01
N VAL A 297 2.62 13.33 -30.27
CA VAL A 297 1.54 12.37 -30.52
C VAL A 297 1.73 11.16 -29.62
N ALA A 298 0.74 10.91 -28.77
CA ALA A 298 0.64 9.69 -27.99
C ALA A 298 -0.34 8.72 -28.66
N THR A 299 0.10 7.49 -28.92
CA THR A 299 -0.72 6.41 -29.46
C THR A 299 -0.83 5.30 -28.42
N SER A 300 -2.03 4.80 -28.17
CA SER A 300 -2.27 3.64 -27.30
C SER A 300 -3.18 2.63 -27.97
N LYS A 301 -2.87 1.34 -27.81
CA LYS A 301 -3.70 0.22 -28.22
C LYS A 301 -3.69 -0.88 -27.16
N PHE A 302 -4.87 -1.44 -26.89
CA PHE A 302 -5.03 -2.71 -26.17
C PHE A 302 -5.54 -3.77 -27.14
N ASP A 303 -5.26 -5.04 -26.82
CA ASP A 303 -5.79 -6.17 -27.57
C ASP A 303 -7.32 -6.14 -27.59
N GLY A 304 -7.90 -6.40 -28.77
CA GLY A 304 -9.35 -6.30 -28.99
C GLY A 304 -9.94 -4.88 -29.00
N THR A 305 -9.12 -3.81 -28.97
CA THR A 305 -9.60 -2.42 -29.04
C THR A 305 -9.09 -1.66 -30.26
N GLU A 306 -9.83 -0.63 -30.65
CA GLU A 306 -9.36 0.34 -31.65
C GLU A 306 -8.20 1.17 -31.13
N LYS A 307 -7.27 1.51 -32.05
CA LYS A 307 -6.14 2.40 -31.73
C LYS A 307 -6.66 3.78 -31.33
N ARG A 308 -6.19 4.28 -30.19
CA ARG A 308 -6.45 5.66 -29.73
C ARG A 308 -5.21 6.51 -29.97
N LEU A 309 -5.43 7.75 -30.43
CA LEU A 309 -4.38 8.71 -30.70
C LEU A 309 -4.76 10.05 -30.08
N ILE A 310 -3.82 10.65 -29.36
CA ILE A 310 -3.93 11.98 -28.79
C ILE A 310 -2.81 12.81 -29.40
N ARG A 311 -3.19 13.81 -30.21
CA ARG A 311 -2.26 14.82 -30.72
C ARG A 311 -2.30 15.98 -29.73
N ILE A 312 -1.18 16.24 -29.11
CA ILE A 312 -1.02 17.31 -28.14
C ILE A 312 -0.64 18.55 -28.95
N SER A 313 -1.52 19.55 -28.91
CA SER A 313 -1.24 20.88 -29.47
C SER A 313 -0.93 21.81 -28.31
N ASN A 314 0.08 22.64 -28.47
CA ASN A 314 0.44 23.67 -27.51
C ASN A 314 -0.50 24.88 -27.68
N GLU A 315 -0.77 25.60 -26.59
CA GLU A 315 -1.63 26.80 -26.57
C GLU A 315 -1.01 28.00 -27.30
N TYR A 316 0.27 27.93 -27.70
CA TYR A 316 1.00 29.02 -28.35
C TYR A 316 1.14 28.86 -29.88
N PRO A 317 1.14 29.96 -30.67
CA PRO A 317 1.13 29.91 -32.14
C PRO A 317 2.38 29.31 -32.79
N SER A 318 3.52 29.27 -32.09
CA SER A 318 4.76 28.61 -32.53
C SER A 318 4.89 27.16 -32.05
N GLY A 319 3.82 26.60 -31.47
CA GLY A 319 3.72 25.42 -30.60
C GLY A 319 4.18 24.06 -31.12
N ARG A 320 5.36 24.01 -31.72
CA ARG A 320 6.07 22.79 -32.11
C ARG A 320 7.00 22.35 -30.99
N TYR A 321 7.31 21.05 -30.96
CA TYR A 321 8.18 20.41 -29.98
C TYR A 321 9.56 20.04 -30.55
N ASP A 322 9.85 20.46 -31.78
CA ASP A 322 11.14 20.30 -32.47
C ASP A 322 11.94 21.60 -32.51
N ASP A 323 11.91 22.36 -31.41
CA ASP A 323 12.44 23.73 -31.27
C ASP A 323 13.80 23.84 -30.55
N ASP A 324 14.49 22.70 -30.34
CA ASP A 324 15.72 22.60 -29.53
C ASP A 324 15.58 23.12 -28.08
N GLN A 325 14.37 23.11 -27.53
CA GLN A 325 14.13 23.37 -26.10
C GLN A 325 13.78 22.08 -25.36
N TRP A 326 14.02 22.08 -24.05
CA TRP A 326 13.64 20.96 -23.19
C TRP A 326 12.14 20.93 -22.96
N HIS A 327 11.53 19.78 -23.24
CA HIS A 327 10.11 19.53 -23.01
C HIS A 327 9.93 18.33 -22.07
N LYS A 328 9.01 18.45 -21.11
CA LYS A 328 8.64 17.34 -20.22
C LYS A 328 7.34 16.70 -20.67
N VAL A 329 7.35 15.39 -20.80
CA VAL A 329 6.18 14.58 -21.16
C VAL A 329 5.79 13.73 -19.98
N ALA A 330 4.50 13.71 -19.67
CA ALA A 330 3.89 12.77 -18.73
C ALA A 330 2.69 12.11 -19.41
N VAL A 331 2.70 10.79 -19.50
CA VAL A 331 1.63 10.00 -20.10
C VAL A 331 1.07 9.05 -19.07
N THR A 332 -0.23 9.19 -18.83
CA THR A 332 -0.99 8.29 -17.96
C THR A 332 -1.92 7.46 -18.82
N ARG A 333 -1.77 6.13 -18.76
CA ARG A 333 -2.64 5.18 -19.47
C ARG A 333 -3.37 4.31 -18.46
N THR A 334 -4.70 4.28 -18.54
CA THR A 334 -5.55 3.46 -17.65
C THR A 334 -6.47 2.59 -18.48
N LEU A 335 -6.53 1.30 -18.15
CA LEU A 335 -7.52 0.36 -18.69
C LEU A 335 -8.78 0.36 -17.82
N THR A 336 -9.88 0.86 -18.36
CA THR A 336 -11.22 0.80 -17.73
C THR A 336 -12.04 -0.28 -18.41
N LEU A 337 -12.43 -1.33 -17.66
CA LEU A 337 -13.42 -2.30 -18.12
C LEU A 337 -14.80 -1.65 -18.04
N VAL A 338 -15.49 -1.55 -19.18
CA VAL A 338 -16.88 -1.10 -19.28
C VAL A 338 -17.79 -2.32 -19.24
#